data_AF-A0A924FKS4-F1
#
_entry.id   AF-A0A924FKS4-F1
#
_cell.length_a   1.000
_cell.length_b   1.000
_cell.length_c   1.000
_cell.angle_alpha   90.00
_cell.angle_beta   90.00
_cell.angle_gamma   90.00
#
_symmetry.space_group_name_H-M   'P 1'
#
loop_
_entity.id
_entity.type
_entity.pdbx_description
1 polymer ?
#
loop_
_entity_poly.entity_id
_entity_poly.type
_entity_poly.pdbx_seq_one_letter_code
_entity_poly.pdbx_strand_id
1 'polypeptide(L)'
;MNAPLQALRPIQPLPDQLISQIAAGEVVERPAAVVKELLENALDAGASTIFIRLEQGGVKRIAITDDGRGIAPEQMPLALARHATSKIASLTDLEHVATLGFRGEALASIASVALLTLTTRTVEAAHAWQLDGATATAAIPSSGALGTTVDVQDLYFNTPARRKFLKSEQTEFGHCAEVVRRIALSRPDVTFSLTHNGRTVDHWGVAEIAKRSAQILGAEFAAARLHLDETAGAVRLHGFAGLPTAAKARGDAQYFYVNGRFVRDKLLTHAVRAAYQDVLHGERFPAYVLALEIDPSQVDVNVHPSKIEVRFRDSRSIHQFVFHAVSRALAQTSATAFGSAPAPQATPSAAMPWRREQQGSFAAAFAGAPVANPGGGFGRPAGVAQTLADYGALFSTEVTGGAPSLAGSMPPSRPMPSEEYPLGFALAQLHGVFILAQNAQGLVIVDMHAAHERILYEQLKDALDGDAMQVQAMLIPVTFHADAVEVGTVEEHAATLQTLGFDIAVLSPHTLAVRAVPALLRNADAQSLARDVLRDVREFGGSRVLLEQRNALLGTLACHTAVRANRNLAIPEMNALLRQMENTERADQCNHGRPTWVQLGHGDLDKLFMRGQ
;
A
#
# COMPACT_ATOMS: atom_id res chain seq x y z
N MET A 1 18.98 -33.58 -21.51
CA MET A 1 19.98 -33.18 -22.52
C MET A 1 21.14 -32.56 -21.77
N ASN A 2 22.25 -33.27 -21.61
CA ASN A 2 23.44 -32.73 -20.93
C ASN A 2 24.04 -31.66 -21.84
N ALA A 3 24.13 -30.43 -21.35
CA ALA A 3 24.84 -29.37 -22.05
C ALA A 3 26.29 -29.85 -22.32
N PRO A 4 26.84 -29.62 -23.52
CA PRO A 4 28.20 -30.05 -23.83
C PRO A 4 29.16 -29.41 -22.83
N LEU A 5 30.03 -30.23 -22.22
CA LEU A 5 31.08 -29.78 -21.32
C LEU A 5 31.97 -28.79 -22.06
N GLN A 6 31.78 -27.49 -21.79
CA GLN A 6 32.64 -26.44 -22.32
C GLN A 6 34.07 -26.71 -21.86
N ALA A 7 35.03 -26.59 -22.79
CA ALA A 7 36.45 -26.68 -22.48
C ALA A 7 36.79 -25.78 -21.29
N LEU A 8 37.45 -26.34 -20.28
CA LEU A 8 37.86 -25.63 -19.07
C LEU A 8 38.72 -24.42 -19.45
N ARG A 9 38.20 -23.22 -19.19
CA ARG A 9 38.98 -21.99 -19.36
C ARG A 9 40.06 -21.91 -18.28
N PRO A 10 41.30 -21.50 -18.60
CA PRO A 10 42.33 -21.31 -17.59
C PRO A 10 41.96 -20.17 -16.64
N ILE A 11 42.37 -20.28 -15.38
CA ILE A 11 42.29 -19.17 -14.42
C ILE A 11 43.25 -18.07 -14.90
N GLN A 12 42.74 -16.87 -15.15
CA GLN A 12 43.51 -15.73 -15.64
C GLN A 12 42.98 -14.42 -15.06
N PRO A 13 43.83 -13.37 -14.93
CA PRO A 13 43.36 -12.05 -14.53
C PRO A 13 42.31 -11.51 -15.51
N LEU A 14 41.28 -10.85 -14.97
CA LEU A 14 40.26 -10.21 -15.78
C LEU A 14 40.78 -8.86 -16.32
N PRO A 15 40.40 -8.45 -17.55
CA PRO A 15 40.70 -7.12 -18.05
C PRO A 15 40.08 -6.03 -17.17
N ASP A 16 40.77 -4.90 -16.97
CA ASP A 16 40.33 -3.81 -16.08
C ASP A 16 38.94 -3.28 -16.42
N GLN A 17 38.60 -3.19 -17.71
CA GLN A 17 37.26 -2.79 -18.16
C GLN A 17 36.19 -3.79 -17.72
N LEU A 18 36.47 -5.10 -17.77
CA LEU A 18 35.53 -6.13 -17.33
C LEU A 18 35.39 -6.14 -15.80
N ILE A 19 36.49 -5.94 -15.07
CA ILE A 19 36.43 -5.72 -13.61
C ILE A 19 35.56 -4.50 -13.28
N SER A 20 35.64 -3.44 -14.11
CA SER A 20 34.82 -2.23 -14.00
C SER A 20 33.34 -2.49 -14.23
N GLN A 21 33.01 -3.23 -15.28
CA GLN A 21 31.63 -3.60 -15.56
C GLN A 21 31.06 -4.54 -14.50
N ILE A 22 31.85 -5.48 -13.96
CA ILE A 22 31.42 -6.39 -12.89
C ILE A 22 31.13 -5.58 -11.62
N ALA A 23 32.10 -4.80 -11.13
CA ALA A 23 31.94 -3.96 -9.93
C ALA A 23 30.79 -2.96 -10.08
N ALA A 24 30.64 -2.36 -11.27
CA ALA A 24 29.53 -1.46 -11.55
C ALA A 24 28.17 -2.16 -11.45
N GLY A 25 28.07 -3.48 -11.60
CA GLY A 25 26.81 -4.20 -11.42
C GLY A 25 26.38 -4.38 -9.97
N GLU A 26 27.35 -4.34 -9.06
CA GLU A 26 27.09 -4.43 -7.62
C GLU A 26 26.73 -3.06 -7.04
N VAL A 27 27.25 -1.98 -7.65
CA VAL A 27 27.05 -0.59 -7.20
C VAL A 27 25.90 0.10 -7.94
N VAL A 28 25.75 -0.16 -9.25
CA VAL A 28 24.76 0.45 -10.13
C VAL A 28 23.86 -0.66 -10.67
N GLU A 29 22.75 -0.90 -9.99
CA GLU A 29 21.72 -1.87 -10.43
C GLU A 29 20.74 -1.22 -11.42
N ARG A 30 20.40 0.06 -11.20
CA ARG A 30 19.35 0.80 -11.93
C ARG A 30 19.58 2.32 -11.83
N PRO A 31 18.90 3.15 -12.65
CA PRO A 31 19.00 4.62 -12.58
C PRO A 31 18.89 5.22 -11.18
N ALA A 32 18.00 4.68 -10.34
CA ALA A 32 17.81 5.18 -8.97
C ALA A 32 19.06 5.02 -8.08
N ALA A 33 19.91 4.01 -8.32
CA ALA A 33 21.17 3.84 -7.60
C ALA A 33 22.17 4.94 -7.98
N VAL A 34 22.23 5.31 -9.27
CA VAL A 34 23.05 6.45 -9.74
C VAL A 34 22.57 7.74 -9.09
N VAL A 35 21.26 8.01 -9.13
CA VAL A 35 20.66 9.20 -8.50
C VAL A 35 21.01 9.27 -7.02
N LYS A 36 20.89 8.15 -6.28
CA LYS A 36 21.25 8.08 -4.86
C LYS A 36 22.71 8.50 -4.63
N GLU A 37 23.66 7.84 -5.29
CA GLU A 37 25.08 8.09 -5.03
C GLU A 37 25.51 9.52 -5.43
N LEU A 38 24.95 10.07 -6.51
CA LEU A 38 25.21 11.44 -6.93
C LEU A 38 24.61 12.47 -5.96
N LEU A 39 23.40 12.24 -5.44
CA LEU A 39 22.80 13.09 -4.42
C LEU A 39 23.56 13.05 -3.09
N GLU A 40 24.00 11.86 -2.66
CA GLU A 40 24.86 11.70 -1.48
C GLU A 40 26.18 12.47 -1.65
N ASN A 41 26.78 12.46 -2.85
CA ASN A 41 27.98 13.23 -3.13
C ASN A 41 27.76 14.74 -3.09
N ALA A 42 26.63 15.24 -3.63
CA ALA A 42 26.28 16.66 -3.56
C ALA A 42 26.11 17.13 -2.11
N LEU A 43 25.45 16.33 -1.27
CA LEU A 43 25.28 16.62 0.15
C LEU A 43 26.61 16.59 0.91
N ASP A 44 27.46 15.59 0.67
CA ASP A 44 28.80 15.51 1.26
C ASP A 44 29.71 16.69 0.80
N ALA A 45 29.41 17.31 -0.34
CA ALA A 45 30.08 18.52 -0.82
C ALA A 45 29.55 19.82 -0.19
N GLY A 46 28.55 19.74 0.69
CA GLY A 46 27.95 20.88 1.39
C GLY A 46 26.94 21.67 0.56
N ALA A 47 26.31 21.04 -0.44
CA ALA A 47 25.32 21.70 -1.29
C ALA A 47 24.11 22.21 -0.49
N SER A 48 23.67 23.42 -0.82
CA SER A 48 22.44 24.04 -0.30
C SER A 48 21.29 23.97 -1.31
N THR A 49 21.61 23.78 -2.59
CA THR A 49 20.67 23.66 -3.70
C THR A 49 21.09 22.55 -4.65
N ILE A 50 20.16 21.65 -4.97
CA ILE A 50 20.38 20.52 -5.88
C ILE A 50 19.28 20.48 -6.94
N PHE A 51 19.69 20.51 -8.20
CA PHE A 51 18.85 20.34 -9.37
C PHE A 51 19.04 18.95 -9.96
N ILE A 52 17.95 18.22 -10.15
CA ILE A 52 17.92 16.86 -10.69
C ILE A 52 17.12 16.88 -11.99
N ARG A 53 17.74 16.48 -13.09
CA ARG A 53 17.10 16.31 -14.39
C ARG A 53 17.20 14.86 -14.84
N LEU A 54 16.04 14.26 -15.08
CA LEU A 54 15.90 12.90 -15.58
C LEU A 54 15.24 12.92 -16.97
N GLU A 55 15.76 12.13 -17.89
CA GLU A 55 15.12 11.84 -19.18
C GLU A 55 14.96 10.34 -19.34
N GLN A 56 13.79 9.92 -19.83
CA GLN A 56 13.45 8.50 -20.01
C GLN A 56 13.70 7.64 -18.76
N GLY A 57 13.20 8.10 -17.60
CA GLY A 57 13.35 7.39 -16.32
C GLY A 57 14.79 7.34 -15.80
N GLY A 58 15.68 8.18 -16.34
CA GLY A 58 17.11 8.18 -16.04
C GLY A 58 17.92 7.22 -16.92
N VAL A 59 17.30 6.49 -17.85
CA VAL A 59 18.02 5.61 -18.77
C VAL A 59 18.74 6.41 -19.84
N LYS A 60 18.08 7.43 -20.39
CA LYS A 60 18.67 8.30 -21.42
C LYS A 60 19.61 9.33 -20.80
N ARG A 61 19.19 9.98 -19.71
CA ARG A 61 20.00 11.00 -19.03
C ARG A 61 19.66 11.15 -17.56
N ILE A 62 20.69 11.28 -16.73
CA ILE A 62 20.64 11.72 -15.33
C ILE A 62 21.64 12.87 -15.20
N ALA A 63 21.15 14.08 -14.98
CA ALA A 63 22.01 15.23 -14.69
C ALA A 63 21.69 15.77 -13.29
N ILE A 64 22.71 15.80 -12.42
CA ILE A 64 22.60 16.36 -11.07
C ILE A 64 23.57 17.52 -10.97
N THR A 65 23.03 18.70 -10.67
CA THR A 65 23.79 19.94 -10.49
C THR A 65 23.60 20.42 -9.06
N ASP A 66 24.71 20.67 -8.37
CA ASP A 66 24.76 21.20 -7.01
C ASP A 66 25.58 22.48 -6.95
N ASP A 67 25.38 23.24 -5.88
CA ASP A 67 26.11 24.46 -5.53
C ASP A 67 27.16 24.22 -4.42
N GLY A 68 27.64 22.98 -4.28
CA GLY A 68 28.62 22.60 -3.26
C GLY A 68 30.01 23.19 -3.51
N ARG A 69 31.00 22.69 -2.78
CA ARG A 69 32.38 23.22 -2.84
C ARG A 69 33.12 23.01 -4.17
N GLY A 70 32.60 22.17 -5.06
CA GLY A 70 33.28 21.77 -6.30
C GLY A 70 34.45 20.80 -6.09
N ILE A 71 35.13 20.47 -7.19
CA ILE A 71 36.31 19.59 -7.23
C ILE A 71 37.45 20.36 -7.93
N ALA A 72 38.65 20.34 -7.36
CA ALA A 72 39.79 21.01 -7.98
C ALA A 72 40.19 20.31 -9.31
N PRO A 73 40.65 21.05 -10.33
CA PRO A 73 40.95 20.48 -11.66
C PRO A 73 41.94 19.32 -11.62
N GLU A 74 42.93 19.41 -10.73
CA GLU A 74 43.99 18.41 -10.54
C GLU A 74 43.45 17.13 -9.88
N GLN A 75 42.32 17.23 -9.18
CA GLN A 75 41.66 16.11 -8.51
C GLN A 75 40.56 15.46 -9.37
N MET A 76 40.13 16.08 -10.47
CA MET A 76 39.07 15.52 -11.33
C MET A 76 39.41 14.12 -11.86
N PRO A 77 40.64 13.83 -12.34
CA PRO A 77 40.99 12.46 -12.74
C PRO A 77 40.92 11.47 -11.58
N LEU A 78 41.32 11.89 -10.37
CA LEU A 78 41.21 11.06 -9.16
C LEU A 78 39.75 10.84 -8.75
N ALA A 79 38.86 11.81 -8.95
CA ALA A 79 37.43 11.66 -8.65
C ALA A 79 36.75 10.57 -9.50
N LEU A 80 37.27 10.31 -10.71
CA LEU A 80 36.82 9.21 -11.59
C LEU A 80 37.69 7.95 -11.46
N ALA A 81 38.73 7.97 -10.64
CA ALA A 81 39.56 6.81 -10.35
C ALA A 81 38.89 5.89 -9.31
N ARG A 82 39.30 4.63 -9.31
CA ARG A 82 38.85 3.64 -8.33
C ARG A 82 39.59 3.78 -7.02
N HIS A 83 38.91 3.46 -5.92
CA HIS A 83 39.46 3.49 -4.56
C HIS A 83 40.07 4.85 -4.20
N ALA A 84 39.53 5.91 -4.78
CA ALA A 84 39.95 7.28 -4.55
C ALA A 84 38.82 8.04 -3.85
N THR A 85 39.10 8.56 -2.66
CA THR A 85 38.12 9.31 -1.88
C THR A 85 38.80 10.38 -1.04
N SER A 86 38.07 11.47 -0.79
CA SER A 86 38.45 12.52 0.16
C SER A 86 37.75 12.37 1.51
N LYS A 87 36.94 11.31 1.70
CA LYS A 87 36.02 11.18 2.84
C LYS A 87 36.58 10.33 3.99
N ILE A 88 37.45 9.37 3.68
CA ILE A 88 38.13 8.51 4.67
C ILE A 88 39.58 8.29 4.25
N ALA A 89 40.49 8.17 5.22
CA ALA A 89 41.90 7.87 4.98
C ALA A 89 42.42 6.70 5.85
N SER A 90 41.63 6.24 6.83
CA SER A 90 42.02 5.19 7.78
C SER A 90 40.85 4.27 8.16
N LEU A 91 41.16 3.12 8.77
CA LEU A 91 40.15 2.21 9.33
C LEU A 91 39.34 2.89 10.45
N THR A 92 39.98 3.75 11.25
CA THR A 92 39.30 4.54 12.29
C THR A 92 38.25 5.47 11.68
N ASP A 93 38.54 6.09 10.53
CA ASP A 93 37.55 6.92 9.82
C ASP A 93 36.38 6.08 9.29
N LEU A 94 36.65 4.82 8.88
CA LEU A 94 35.63 3.87 8.43
C LEU A 94 34.69 3.43 9.56
N GLU A 95 35.17 3.36 10.79
CA GLU A 95 34.36 3.04 11.98
C GLU A 95 33.53 4.25 12.46
N HIS A 96 33.90 5.47 12.08
CA HIS A 96 33.27 6.72 12.52
C HIS A 96 32.70 7.55 11.34
N VAL A 97 32.26 6.90 10.27
CA VAL A 97 31.86 7.60 9.02
C VAL A 97 30.73 8.60 9.28
N ALA A 98 31.04 9.88 9.13
CA ALA A 98 30.08 10.99 9.20
C ALA A 98 29.46 11.35 7.83
N THR A 99 29.99 10.80 6.73
CA THR A 99 29.56 11.10 5.34
C THR A 99 28.61 10.04 4.79
N LEU A 100 27.81 10.41 3.78
CA LEU A 100 26.84 9.49 3.18
C LEU A 100 27.52 8.46 2.25
N GLY A 101 28.56 8.89 1.52
CA GLY A 101 29.44 8.01 0.75
C GLY A 101 30.82 7.86 1.40
N PHE A 102 31.54 6.76 1.14
CA PHE A 102 32.93 6.59 1.62
C PHE A 102 33.82 5.65 0.78
N ARG A 103 33.24 4.85 -0.14
CA ARG A 103 33.99 3.79 -0.86
C ARG A 103 34.92 4.27 -1.97
N GLY A 104 34.72 5.48 -2.51
CA GLY A 104 35.57 5.99 -3.61
C GLY A 104 35.41 5.24 -4.94
N GLU A 105 34.23 4.65 -5.19
CA GLU A 105 33.99 3.78 -6.36
C GLU A 105 32.78 4.20 -7.22
N ALA A 106 31.92 5.08 -6.72
CA ALA A 106 30.63 5.37 -7.37
C ALA A 106 30.81 6.01 -8.75
N LEU A 107 31.55 7.11 -8.86
CA LEU A 107 31.74 7.82 -10.13
C LEU A 107 32.49 6.97 -11.15
N ALA A 108 33.55 6.27 -10.73
CA ALA A 108 34.29 5.34 -11.58
C ALA A 108 33.40 4.20 -12.12
N SER A 109 32.56 3.63 -11.25
CA SER A 109 31.60 2.59 -11.63
C SER A 109 30.59 3.09 -12.65
N ILE A 110 30.02 4.28 -12.41
CA ILE A 110 29.05 4.91 -13.33
C ILE A 110 29.70 5.19 -14.69
N ALA A 111 30.90 5.78 -14.72
CA ALA A 111 31.62 6.08 -15.96
C ALA A 111 31.95 4.83 -16.79
N SER A 112 32.07 3.65 -16.16
CA SER A 112 32.33 2.41 -16.89
C SER A 112 31.12 1.84 -17.65
N VAL A 113 29.91 2.27 -17.30
CA VAL A 113 28.64 1.76 -17.87
C VAL A 113 27.75 2.84 -18.50
N ALA A 114 28.22 4.08 -18.56
CA ALA A 114 27.49 5.23 -19.11
C ALA A 114 28.47 6.26 -19.69
N LEU A 115 27.96 7.19 -20.48
CA LEU A 115 28.71 8.36 -20.94
C LEU A 115 28.63 9.43 -19.85
N LEU A 116 29.70 9.58 -19.06
CA LEU A 116 29.74 10.52 -17.94
C LEU A 116 30.55 11.78 -18.30
N THR A 117 29.96 12.94 -18.05
CA THR A 117 30.64 14.23 -18.07
C THR A 117 30.58 14.86 -16.69
N LEU A 118 31.74 15.26 -16.17
CA LEU A 118 31.88 15.95 -14.88
C LEU A 118 32.29 17.40 -15.14
N THR A 119 31.44 18.36 -14.80
CA THR A 119 31.75 19.79 -14.86
C THR A 119 31.74 20.38 -13.46
N THR A 120 32.77 21.11 -13.07
CA THR A 120 32.90 21.60 -11.69
C THR A 120 33.65 22.91 -11.61
N ARG A 121 33.37 23.69 -10.58
CA ARG A 121 34.08 24.94 -10.26
C ARG A 121 34.16 25.10 -8.75
N THR A 122 35.37 25.34 -8.26
CA THR A 122 35.61 25.71 -6.86
C THR A 122 35.50 27.23 -6.67
N VAL A 123 35.38 27.68 -5.43
CA VAL A 123 35.31 29.13 -5.09
C VAL A 123 36.54 29.88 -5.59
N GLU A 124 37.72 29.26 -5.52
CA GLU A 124 39.00 29.85 -5.90
C GLU A 124 39.24 29.85 -7.42
N ALA A 125 38.50 29.04 -8.18
CA ALA A 125 38.69 28.93 -9.62
C ALA A 125 37.97 30.06 -10.40
N ALA A 126 38.71 30.68 -11.33
CA ALA A 126 38.18 31.75 -12.19
C ALA A 126 37.09 31.28 -13.15
N HIS A 127 37.12 30.01 -13.56
CA HIS A 127 36.16 29.39 -14.47
C HIS A 127 35.98 27.90 -14.11
N ALA A 128 34.99 27.25 -14.72
CA ALA A 128 34.73 25.83 -14.51
C ALA A 128 35.66 24.95 -15.34
N TRP A 129 35.76 23.69 -14.94
CA TRP A 129 36.53 22.67 -15.64
C TRP A 129 35.63 21.47 -15.93
N GLN A 130 35.89 20.79 -17.03
CA GLN A 130 35.11 19.64 -17.48
C GLN A 130 36.02 18.45 -17.76
N LEU A 131 35.57 17.25 -17.40
CA LEU A 131 36.26 15.99 -17.66
C LEU A 131 35.26 14.97 -18.24
N ASP A 132 35.64 14.36 -19.36
CA ASP A 132 34.93 13.23 -19.97
C ASP A 132 35.40 11.92 -19.30
N GLY A 133 34.47 11.13 -18.77
CA GLY A 133 34.78 9.94 -18.00
C GLY A 133 35.20 8.71 -18.80
N ALA A 134 35.10 8.73 -20.13
CA ALA A 134 35.45 7.60 -20.98
C ALA A 134 36.84 7.75 -21.63
N THR A 135 37.27 8.98 -21.92
CA THR A 135 38.43 9.23 -22.80
C THR A 135 39.43 10.25 -22.27
N ALA A 136 39.04 11.15 -21.37
CA ALA A 136 39.90 12.25 -20.97
C ALA A 136 40.76 11.89 -19.76
N THR A 137 42.08 12.07 -19.90
CA THR A 137 43.04 11.98 -18.80
C THR A 137 43.27 13.32 -18.11
N ALA A 138 42.81 14.43 -18.71
CA ALA A 138 43.00 15.78 -18.21
C ALA A 138 41.71 16.61 -18.38
N ALA A 139 41.44 17.46 -17.40
CA ALA A 139 40.30 18.38 -17.43
C ALA A 139 40.53 19.52 -18.44
N ILE A 140 39.46 19.95 -19.10
CA ILE A 140 39.46 21.06 -20.06
C ILE A 140 38.69 22.27 -19.49
N PRO A 141 39.06 23.52 -19.83
CA PRO A 141 38.30 24.71 -19.45
C PRO A 141 36.85 24.63 -19.94
N SER A 142 35.90 25.04 -19.10
CA SER A 142 34.47 25.05 -19.38
C SER A 142 33.76 26.23 -18.71
N SER A 143 32.47 26.42 -19.02
CA SER A 143 31.60 27.36 -18.34
C SER A 143 30.75 26.66 -17.29
N GLY A 144 30.53 27.33 -16.17
CA GLY A 144 29.77 26.76 -15.05
C GLY A 144 29.71 27.69 -13.85
N ALA A 145 28.62 27.58 -13.10
CA ALA A 145 28.50 28.20 -11.78
C ALA A 145 29.40 27.46 -10.77
N LEU A 146 29.50 28.02 -9.57
CA LEU A 146 30.10 27.34 -8.42
C LEU A 146 29.38 26.00 -8.17
N GLY A 147 30.15 24.96 -7.82
CA GLY A 147 29.62 23.64 -7.51
C GLY A 147 29.95 22.60 -8.58
N THR A 148 29.13 21.56 -8.68
CA THR A 148 29.39 20.41 -9.56
C THR A 148 28.15 20.04 -10.36
N THR A 149 28.35 19.65 -11.61
CA THR A 149 27.35 19.00 -12.45
C THR A 149 27.90 17.66 -12.91
N VAL A 150 27.19 16.59 -12.57
CA VAL A 150 27.46 15.25 -13.08
C VAL A 150 26.36 14.89 -14.07
N ASP A 151 26.73 14.73 -15.33
CA ASP A 151 25.83 14.40 -16.44
C ASP A 151 26.12 12.99 -16.94
N VAL A 152 25.17 12.08 -16.72
CA VAL A 152 25.27 10.66 -17.06
C VAL A 152 24.28 10.37 -18.18
N GLN A 153 24.80 10.00 -19.34
CA GLN A 153 24.01 9.73 -20.55
C GLN A 153 24.10 8.25 -20.96
N ASP A 154 23.00 7.75 -21.53
CA ASP A 154 22.85 6.40 -22.06
C ASP A 154 23.35 5.29 -21.10
N LEU A 155 22.67 5.17 -19.95
CA LEU A 155 23.00 4.15 -18.95
C LEU A 155 22.90 2.74 -19.57
N TYR A 156 23.94 1.93 -19.35
CA TYR A 156 24.12 0.58 -19.89
C TYR A 156 24.24 0.48 -21.42
N PHE A 157 24.63 1.56 -22.13
CA PHE A 157 24.82 1.50 -23.59
C PHE A 157 25.81 0.40 -24.02
N ASN A 158 26.85 0.14 -23.21
CA ASN A 158 27.89 -0.87 -23.45
C ASN A 158 27.64 -2.21 -22.71
N THR A 159 26.53 -2.35 -21.97
CA THR A 159 26.15 -3.58 -21.26
C THR A 159 24.70 -3.98 -21.59
N PRO A 160 24.43 -4.50 -22.81
CA PRO A 160 23.07 -4.69 -23.33
C PRO A 160 22.22 -5.68 -22.52
N ALA A 161 22.85 -6.67 -21.87
CA ALA A 161 22.14 -7.60 -20.99
C ALA A 161 21.48 -6.86 -19.81
N ARG A 162 22.21 -5.94 -19.15
CA ARG A 162 21.67 -5.14 -18.04
C ARG A 162 20.57 -4.19 -18.49
N ARG A 163 20.75 -3.58 -19.66
CA ARG A 163 19.73 -2.70 -20.26
C ARG A 163 18.38 -3.40 -20.45
N LYS A 164 18.37 -4.72 -20.72
CA LYS A 164 17.14 -5.52 -20.84
C LYS A 164 16.45 -5.84 -19.50
N PHE A 165 17.14 -5.71 -18.37
CA PHE A 165 16.56 -5.91 -17.03
C PHE A 165 15.88 -4.66 -16.47
N LEU A 166 16.09 -3.50 -17.08
CA LEU A 166 15.40 -2.26 -16.73
C LEU A 166 13.91 -2.41 -16.97
N LYS A 167 13.11 -1.84 -16.07
CA LYS A 167 11.65 -1.79 -16.20
C LYS A 167 11.23 -0.68 -17.15
N SER A 168 9.92 -0.48 -17.30
CA SER A 168 9.35 0.64 -18.04
C SER A 168 9.91 1.99 -17.54
N GLU A 169 9.98 2.98 -18.44
CA GLU A 169 10.46 4.34 -18.14
C GLU A 169 9.80 4.91 -16.88
N GLN A 170 8.48 4.74 -16.77
CA GLN A 170 7.70 5.26 -15.66
C GLN A 170 8.06 4.59 -14.32
N THR A 171 8.33 3.28 -14.35
CA THR A 171 8.75 2.52 -13.16
C THR A 171 10.14 2.97 -12.68
N GLU A 172 11.09 3.12 -13.60
CA GLU A 172 12.44 3.60 -13.27
C GLU A 172 12.42 5.05 -12.77
N PHE A 173 11.60 5.92 -13.38
CA PHE A 173 11.34 7.26 -12.88
C PHE A 173 10.79 7.23 -11.45
N GLY A 174 9.78 6.40 -11.17
CA GLY A 174 9.19 6.25 -9.84
C GLY A 174 10.23 5.85 -8.78
N HIS A 175 11.14 4.94 -9.12
CA HIS A 175 12.26 4.59 -8.24
C HIS A 175 13.22 5.74 -8.00
N CYS A 176 13.55 6.53 -9.04
CA CYS A 176 14.39 7.71 -8.89
C CYS A 176 13.72 8.78 -8.02
N ALA A 177 12.46 9.13 -8.30
CA ALA A 177 11.70 10.11 -7.55
C ALA A 177 11.59 9.74 -6.07
N GLU A 178 11.40 8.45 -5.77
CA GLU A 178 11.37 7.95 -4.40
C GLU A 178 12.72 8.11 -3.67
N VAL A 179 13.85 7.91 -4.35
CA VAL A 179 15.17 8.21 -3.81
C VAL A 179 15.32 9.69 -3.49
N VAL A 180 14.90 10.58 -4.40
CA VAL A 180 14.95 12.03 -4.17
C VAL A 180 14.09 12.41 -2.95
N ARG A 181 12.86 11.88 -2.84
CA ARG A 181 11.97 12.12 -1.68
C ARG A 181 12.62 11.71 -0.37
N ARG A 182 13.23 10.52 -0.31
CA ARG A 182 13.93 10.02 0.89
C ARG A 182 15.04 10.96 1.34
N ILE A 183 15.83 11.45 0.39
CA ILE A 183 16.94 12.36 0.67
C ILE A 183 16.42 13.74 1.07
N ALA A 184 15.42 14.27 0.38
CA ALA A 184 14.81 15.56 0.68
C ALA A 184 14.17 15.62 2.08
N LEU A 185 13.62 14.50 2.57
CA LEU A 185 13.12 14.37 3.94
C LEU A 185 14.24 14.38 4.99
N SER A 186 15.44 13.87 4.67
CA SER A 186 16.59 13.88 5.59
C SER A 186 17.30 15.24 5.68
N ARG A 187 17.13 16.10 4.66
CA ARG A 187 17.80 17.40 4.52
C ARG A 187 16.80 18.53 4.27
N PRO A 188 15.97 18.88 5.28
CA PRO A 188 15.02 19.99 5.18
C PRO A 188 15.70 21.35 4.93
N ASP A 189 16.98 21.45 5.26
CA ASP A 189 17.87 22.59 5.06
C ASP A 189 18.39 22.78 3.62
N VAL A 190 18.12 21.83 2.72
CA VAL A 190 18.57 21.86 1.31
C VAL A 190 17.37 22.04 0.36
N THR A 191 17.58 22.79 -0.71
CA THR A 191 16.60 22.97 -1.79
C THR A 191 16.76 21.87 -2.85
N PHE A 192 15.66 21.23 -3.23
CA PHE A 192 15.63 20.20 -4.27
C PHE A 192 14.67 20.59 -5.40
N SER A 193 15.08 20.36 -6.66
CA SER A 193 14.21 20.50 -7.83
C SER A 193 14.35 19.29 -8.73
N LEU A 194 13.28 18.51 -8.93
CA LEU A 194 13.25 17.34 -9.78
C LEU A 194 12.48 17.64 -11.08
N THR A 195 13.15 17.47 -12.21
CA THR A 195 12.60 17.65 -13.56
C THR A 195 12.66 16.33 -14.31
N HIS A 196 11.55 15.93 -14.94
CA HIS A 196 11.46 14.74 -15.79
C HIS A 196 10.96 15.12 -17.18
N ASN A 197 11.68 14.72 -18.23
CA ASN A 197 11.35 15.00 -19.63
C ASN A 197 11.03 16.49 -19.90
N GLY A 198 11.80 17.39 -19.26
CA GLY A 198 11.68 18.83 -19.42
C GLY A 198 10.58 19.51 -18.59
N ARG A 199 9.84 18.76 -17.76
CA ARG A 199 8.80 19.30 -16.86
C ARG A 199 9.24 19.14 -15.40
N THR A 200 9.11 20.20 -14.60
CA THR A 200 9.32 20.13 -13.16
C THR A 200 8.22 19.27 -12.54
N VAL A 201 8.60 18.20 -11.86
CA VAL A 201 7.70 17.29 -11.15
C VAL A 201 7.57 17.70 -9.70
N ASP A 202 8.70 17.88 -9.02
CA ASP A 202 8.76 18.25 -7.61
C ASP A 202 9.72 19.42 -7.39
N HIS A 203 9.37 20.29 -6.45
CA HIS A 203 10.22 21.37 -5.98
C HIS A 203 10.04 21.60 -4.48
N TRP A 204 11.14 21.53 -3.75
CA TRP A 204 11.17 21.61 -2.29
C TRP A 204 12.25 22.60 -1.87
N GLY A 205 11.89 23.88 -1.65
CA GLY A 205 12.79 24.89 -1.09
C GLY A 205 13.03 24.71 0.42
N VAL A 206 14.08 25.29 0.98
CA VAL A 206 14.42 25.22 2.43
C VAL A 206 13.19 25.43 3.31
N ALA A 207 12.96 24.52 4.25
CA ALA A 207 11.78 24.54 5.11
C ALA A 207 11.99 23.72 6.39
N GLU A 208 11.25 24.02 7.45
CA GLU A 208 11.16 23.14 8.63
C GLU A 208 10.71 21.72 8.25
N ILE A 209 11.19 20.72 8.99
CA ILE A 209 10.87 19.30 8.74
C ILE A 209 9.35 19.04 8.75
N ALA A 210 8.60 19.77 9.57
CA ALA A 210 7.14 19.73 9.61
C ALA A 210 6.50 20.11 8.27
N LYS A 211 7.04 21.12 7.58
CA LYS A 211 6.54 21.60 6.28
C LYS A 211 7.06 20.72 5.15
N ARG A 212 8.34 20.33 5.17
CA ARG A 212 8.94 19.39 4.21
C ARG A 212 8.17 18.07 4.16
N SER A 213 7.91 17.46 5.31
CA SER A 213 7.15 16.20 5.40
C SER A 213 5.70 16.34 4.93
N ALA A 214 5.06 17.48 5.17
CA ALA A 214 3.71 17.75 4.66
C ALA A 214 3.67 17.87 3.12
N GLN A 215 4.68 18.51 2.52
CA GLN A 215 4.80 18.60 1.06
C GLN A 215 5.00 17.23 0.40
N ILE A 216 5.73 16.32 1.06
CA ILE A 216 6.10 15.01 0.50
C ILE A 216 5.03 13.94 0.79
N LEU A 217 4.50 13.87 2.02
CA LEU A 217 3.51 12.86 2.42
C LEU A 217 2.06 13.32 2.22
N GLY A 218 1.84 14.61 1.95
CA GLY A 218 0.53 15.20 1.68
C GLY A 218 -0.18 15.81 2.90
N ALA A 219 -1.28 16.51 2.62
CA ALA A 219 -2.06 17.25 3.63
C ALA A 219 -2.74 16.33 4.66
N GLU A 220 -3.14 15.12 4.27
CA GLU A 220 -3.73 14.13 5.19
C GLU A 220 -2.76 13.75 6.30
N PHE A 221 -1.50 13.48 5.96
CA PHE A 221 -0.46 13.20 6.95
C PHE A 221 -0.19 14.43 7.83
N ALA A 222 -0.16 15.63 7.25
CA ALA A 222 0.07 16.86 8.00
C ALA A 222 -1.02 17.13 9.04
N ALA A 223 -2.28 16.81 8.71
CA ALA A 223 -3.44 16.98 9.60
C ALA A 223 -3.55 15.88 10.67
N ALA A 224 -3.07 14.67 10.36
CA ALA A 224 -3.23 13.50 11.21
C ALA A 224 -1.88 12.89 11.63
N ARG A 225 -1.00 13.70 12.23
CA ARG A 225 0.29 13.27 12.77
C ARG A 225 0.52 13.75 14.21
N LEU A 226 1.35 12.99 14.91
CA LEU A 226 1.87 13.27 16.23
C LEU A 226 3.34 13.63 16.11
N HIS A 227 3.77 14.65 16.84
CA HIS A 227 5.19 14.98 16.98
C HIS A 227 5.82 14.08 18.05
N LEU A 228 6.99 13.52 17.74
CA LEU A 228 7.81 12.75 18.66
C LEU A 228 9.12 13.50 18.87
N ASP A 229 9.52 13.64 20.13
CA ASP A 229 10.87 14.07 20.52
C ASP A 229 11.17 13.48 21.89
N GLU A 230 11.85 12.34 21.88
CA GLU A 230 12.10 11.50 23.05
C GLU A 230 13.60 11.21 23.14
N THR A 231 14.16 11.27 24.34
CA THR A 231 15.59 11.04 24.59
C THR A 231 15.77 9.98 25.68
N ALA A 232 16.74 9.10 25.49
CA ALA A 232 17.17 8.13 26.49
C ALA A 232 18.69 7.96 26.43
N GLY A 233 19.39 8.51 27.42
CA GLY A 233 20.85 8.53 27.43
C GLY A 233 21.42 9.31 26.23
N ALA A 234 22.23 8.65 25.42
CA ALA A 234 22.85 9.21 24.21
C ALA A 234 22.02 8.97 22.93
N VAL A 235 20.78 8.50 23.05
CA VAL A 235 19.90 8.18 21.92
C VAL A 235 18.71 9.14 21.92
N ARG A 236 18.37 9.70 20.76
CA ARG A 236 17.20 10.56 20.56
C ARG A 236 16.35 10.05 19.40
N LEU A 237 15.05 9.89 19.61
CA LEU A 237 14.08 9.63 18.56
C LEU A 237 13.22 10.87 18.37
N HIS A 238 13.21 11.44 17.18
CA HIS A 238 12.38 12.60 16.87
C HIS A 238 11.71 12.47 15.50
N GLY A 239 10.67 13.27 15.25
CA GLY A 239 9.96 13.32 13.97
C GLY A 239 8.44 13.27 14.12
N PHE A 240 7.78 12.58 13.20
CA PHE A 240 6.32 12.50 13.14
C PHE A 240 5.81 11.08 12.93
N ALA A 241 4.78 10.70 13.67
CA ALA A 241 4.07 9.43 13.49
C ALA A 241 2.58 9.69 13.24
N GLY A 242 2.00 9.03 12.24
CA GLY A 242 0.61 9.22 11.83
C GLY A 242 -0.37 8.67 12.86
N LEU A 243 -1.54 9.31 12.98
CA LEU A 243 -2.61 8.79 13.81
C LEU A 243 -3.15 7.46 13.27
N PRO A 244 -3.56 6.52 14.13
CA PRO A 244 -4.16 5.24 13.69
C PRO A 244 -5.39 5.43 12.77
N THR A 245 -6.15 6.51 12.97
CA THR A 245 -7.32 6.87 12.14
C THR A 245 -6.97 7.24 10.70
N ALA A 246 -5.73 7.66 10.45
CA ALA A 246 -5.21 8.02 9.13
C ALA A 246 -4.27 6.93 8.56
N ALA A 247 -4.34 5.71 9.10
CA ALA A 247 -3.52 4.61 8.62
C ALA A 247 -3.86 4.22 7.18
N LYS A 248 -2.81 3.99 6.39
CA LYS A 248 -2.90 3.71 4.96
C LYS A 248 -3.07 2.22 4.70
N ALA A 249 -3.56 1.89 3.50
CA ALA A 249 -3.61 0.52 3.01
C ALA A 249 -2.21 -0.03 2.64
N ARG A 250 -1.21 0.83 2.51
CA ARG A 250 0.16 0.47 2.12
C ARG A 250 1.20 1.10 3.05
N GLY A 251 2.32 0.42 3.24
CA GLY A 251 3.48 0.90 3.99
C GLY A 251 4.45 1.74 3.15
N ASP A 252 3.94 2.50 2.18
CA ASP A 252 4.72 3.36 1.29
C ASP A 252 5.15 4.68 1.95
N ALA A 253 4.40 5.15 2.95
CA ALA A 253 4.67 6.37 3.72
C ALA A 253 5.47 6.10 5.01
N GLN A 254 6.46 5.22 4.95
CA GLN A 254 7.25 4.79 6.11
C GLN A 254 8.72 5.17 5.95
N TYR A 255 9.10 6.29 6.55
CA TYR A 255 10.45 6.83 6.46
C TYR A 255 11.13 6.78 7.83
N PHE A 256 12.23 6.05 7.91
CA PHE A 256 13.04 5.97 9.12
C PHE A 256 14.48 6.35 8.78
N TYR A 257 15.07 7.21 9.60
CA TYR A 257 16.44 7.69 9.44
C TYR A 257 17.27 7.34 10.67
N VAL A 258 18.54 6.98 10.45
CA VAL A 258 19.53 6.82 11.52
C VAL A 258 20.70 7.73 11.16
N ASN A 259 20.99 8.71 12.02
CA ASN A 259 22.02 9.74 11.78
C ASN A 259 21.92 10.38 10.38
N GLY A 260 20.69 10.70 9.94
CA GLY A 260 20.42 11.30 8.63
C GLY A 260 20.38 10.33 7.45
N ARG A 261 20.75 9.05 7.61
CA ARG A 261 20.67 8.04 6.55
C ARG A 261 19.32 7.34 6.57
N PHE A 262 18.65 7.25 5.43
CA PHE A 262 17.43 6.44 5.29
C PHE A 262 17.74 4.95 5.50
N VAL A 263 16.97 4.29 6.36
CA VAL A 263 17.11 2.86 6.67
C VAL A 263 15.78 2.14 6.55
N ARG A 264 15.84 0.87 6.14
CA ARG A 264 14.71 -0.06 6.13
C ARG A 264 15.09 -1.32 6.89
N ASP A 265 15.36 -1.14 8.18
CA ASP A 265 15.76 -2.20 9.08
C ASP A 265 14.55 -2.91 9.71
N LYS A 266 14.61 -4.26 9.76
CA LYS A 266 13.51 -5.09 10.26
C LYS A 266 13.20 -4.84 11.73
N LEU A 267 14.23 -4.56 12.55
CA LEU A 267 14.06 -4.32 13.97
C LEU A 267 13.34 -3.01 14.23
N LEU A 268 13.72 -1.93 13.54
CA LEU A 268 13.03 -0.64 13.64
C LEU A 268 11.58 -0.72 13.13
N THR A 269 11.36 -1.33 11.97
CA THR A 269 10.01 -1.53 11.43
C THR A 269 9.14 -2.35 12.38
N HIS A 270 9.70 -3.40 13.00
CA HIS A 270 8.98 -4.20 13.99
C HIS A 270 8.68 -3.42 15.26
N ALA A 271 9.59 -2.58 15.77
CA ALA A 271 9.36 -1.74 16.95
C ALA A 271 8.19 -0.79 16.74
N VAL A 272 8.16 -0.08 15.61
CA VAL A 272 7.04 0.82 15.27
C VAL A 272 5.76 0.02 15.09
N ARG A 273 5.77 -1.09 14.34
CA ARG A 273 4.57 -1.91 14.12
C ARG A 273 3.99 -2.45 15.42
N ALA A 274 4.83 -2.92 16.34
CA ALA A 274 4.42 -3.39 17.65
C ALA A 274 3.76 -2.28 18.47
N ALA A 275 4.28 -1.05 18.42
CA ALA A 275 3.70 0.09 19.14
C ALA A 275 2.28 0.46 18.65
N TYR A 276 1.95 0.13 17.40
CA TYR A 276 0.64 0.38 16.79
C TYR A 276 -0.31 -0.82 16.89
N GLN A 277 0.13 -1.98 17.38
CA GLN A 277 -0.62 -3.23 17.29
C GLN A 277 -1.99 -3.18 17.98
N ASP A 278 -2.10 -2.48 19.12
CA ASP A 278 -3.34 -2.39 19.88
C ASP A 278 -4.32 -1.33 19.34
N VAL A 279 -3.87 -0.46 18.42
CA VAL A 279 -4.64 0.67 17.89
C VAL A 279 -4.96 0.55 16.39
N LEU A 280 -4.18 -0.23 15.63
CA LEU A 280 -4.43 -0.52 14.23
C LEU A 280 -5.28 -1.79 14.08
N HIS A 281 -6.31 -1.68 13.26
CA HIS A 281 -7.19 -2.79 12.92
C HIS A 281 -6.91 -3.26 11.49
N GLY A 282 -6.83 -4.58 11.30
CA GLY A 282 -6.59 -5.19 9.99
C GLY A 282 -5.18 -4.96 9.43
N GLU A 283 -5.01 -5.14 8.11
CA GLU A 283 -3.74 -4.96 7.40
C GLU A 283 -3.48 -3.49 7.04
N ARG A 284 -3.59 -2.58 8.03
CA ARG A 284 -3.27 -1.16 7.84
C ARG A 284 -1.84 -0.86 8.26
N PHE A 285 -1.26 0.14 7.60
CA PHE A 285 0.10 0.59 7.82
C PHE A 285 0.11 2.03 8.35
N PRO A 286 0.85 2.31 9.43
CA PRO A 286 1.04 3.67 9.88
C PRO A 286 1.96 4.41 8.90
N ALA A 287 1.67 5.68 8.67
CA ALA A 287 2.58 6.60 8.00
C ALA A 287 3.48 7.25 9.05
N TYR A 288 4.78 7.40 8.79
CA TYR A 288 5.70 8.05 9.72
C TYR A 288 6.96 8.58 9.03
N VAL A 289 7.56 9.60 9.64
CA VAL A 289 8.87 10.14 9.31
C VAL A 289 9.63 10.28 10.63
N LEU A 290 10.47 9.29 10.95
CA LEU A 290 11.17 9.21 12.23
C LEU A 290 12.68 9.24 12.02
N ALA A 291 13.40 9.91 12.91
CA ALA A 291 14.85 10.01 12.89
C ALA A 291 15.42 9.61 14.26
N LEU A 292 16.35 8.66 14.24
CA LEU A 292 17.10 8.20 15.39
C LEU A 292 18.52 8.78 15.33
N GLU A 293 18.87 9.56 16.33
CA GLU A 293 20.24 10.03 16.57
C GLU A 293 20.88 9.09 17.60
N ILE A 294 22.04 8.55 17.26
CA ILE A 294 22.82 7.63 18.08
C ILE A 294 24.31 7.83 17.82
N ASP A 295 25.14 7.55 18.81
CA ASP A 295 26.60 7.48 18.63
C ASP A 295 26.96 6.56 17.43
N PRO A 296 27.71 7.06 16.42
CA PRO A 296 28.13 6.27 15.27
C PRO A 296 28.85 4.96 15.62
N SER A 297 29.57 4.90 16.75
CA SER A 297 30.25 3.68 17.22
C SER A 297 29.28 2.56 17.66
N GLN A 298 28.00 2.87 17.85
CA GLN A 298 26.96 1.93 18.25
C GLN A 298 26.16 1.37 17.06
N VAL A 299 26.44 1.82 15.83
CA VAL A 299 25.74 1.40 14.62
C VAL A 299 26.72 1.10 13.49
N ASP A 300 26.69 -0.14 13.01
CA ASP A 300 27.39 -0.55 11.80
C ASP A 300 26.50 -0.31 10.57
N VAL A 301 26.95 0.62 9.72
CA VAL A 301 26.28 0.98 8.46
C VAL A 301 26.80 0.20 7.25
N ASN A 302 27.87 -0.57 7.40
CA ASN A 302 28.52 -1.29 6.31
C ASN A 302 28.01 -2.74 6.17
N VAL A 303 26.73 -2.96 6.44
CA VAL A 303 26.11 -4.31 6.47
C VAL A 303 25.64 -4.77 5.09
N HIS A 304 25.14 -3.84 4.27
CA HIS A 304 24.55 -4.14 2.96
C HIS A 304 25.11 -3.20 1.88
N PRO A 305 25.32 -3.65 0.62
CA PRO A 305 25.83 -2.80 -0.46
C PRO A 305 25.06 -1.48 -0.68
N SER A 306 23.73 -1.52 -0.58
CA SER A 306 22.86 -0.34 -0.73
C SER A 306 22.80 0.55 0.52
N LYS A 307 23.41 0.14 1.64
CA LYS A 307 23.44 0.83 2.95
C LYS A 307 22.05 1.13 3.54
N ILE A 308 21.03 0.35 3.15
CA ILE A 308 19.64 0.50 3.64
C ILE A 308 19.42 -0.24 4.96
N GLU A 309 20.24 -1.26 5.25
CA GLU A 309 20.21 -2.02 6.50
C GLU A 309 21.36 -1.58 7.40
N VAL A 310 21.12 -1.56 8.71
CA VAL A 310 22.10 -1.21 9.74
C VAL A 310 22.09 -2.25 10.84
N ARG A 311 23.22 -2.42 11.54
CA ARG A 311 23.31 -3.31 12.71
C ARG A 311 23.63 -2.49 13.94
N PHE A 312 22.78 -2.60 14.95
CA PHE A 312 23.01 -1.95 16.25
C PHE A 312 23.84 -2.86 17.16
N ARG A 313 24.76 -2.26 17.92
CA ARG A 313 25.51 -2.97 18.96
C ARG A 313 24.60 -3.49 20.06
N ASP A 314 23.61 -2.70 20.46
CA ASP A 314 22.54 -3.10 21.39
C ASP A 314 21.15 -3.02 20.73
N SER A 315 20.88 -3.98 19.86
CA SER A 315 19.61 -4.13 19.15
C SER A 315 18.39 -4.13 20.09
N ARG A 316 18.47 -4.78 21.25
CA ARG A 316 17.32 -4.94 22.15
C ARG A 316 16.93 -3.61 22.78
N SER A 317 17.90 -2.85 23.27
CA SER A 317 17.65 -1.54 23.88
C SER A 317 17.09 -0.55 22.86
N ILE A 318 17.60 -0.55 21.62
CA ILE A 318 17.08 0.31 20.55
C ILE A 318 15.64 -0.05 20.19
N HIS A 319 15.32 -1.35 20.06
CA HIS A 319 13.95 -1.81 19.81
C HIS A 319 12.99 -1.34 20.91
N GLN A 320 13.35 -1.56 22.17
CA GLN A 320 12.52 -1.15 23.32
C GLN A 320 12.35 0.37 23.40
N PHE A 321 13.42 1.13 23.15
CA PHE A 321 13.36 2.59 23.14
C PHE A 321 12.39 3.11 22.08
N VAL A 322 12.52 2.63 20.83
CA VAL A 322 11.63 3.05 19.72
C VAL A 322 10.18 2.65 20.00
N PHE A 323 9.96 1.40 20.44
CA PHE A 323 8.63 0.91 20.81
C PHE A 323 7.98 1.82 21.87
N HIS A 324 8.66 2.05 23.01
CA HIS A 324 8.09 2.83 24.10
C HIS A 324 7.89 4.31 23.75
N ALA A 325 8.79 4.91 22.97
CA ALA A 325 8.64 6.29 22.51
C ALA A 325 7.38 6.45 21.63
N VAL A 326 7.18 5.54 20.67
CA VAL A 326 5.99 5.57 19.80
C VAL A 326 4.72 5.24 20.58
N SER A 327 4.74 4.25 21.47
CA SER A 327 3.58 3.91 22.32
C SER A 327 3.17 5.06 23.23
N ARG A 328 4.12 5.80 23.82
CA ARG A 328 3.82 6.99 24.63
C ARG A 328 3.14 8.08 23.81
N ALA A 329 3.65 8.37 22.62
CA ALA A 329 3.05 9.35 21.72
C ALA A 329 1.60 8.99 21.36
N LEU A 330 1.35 7.71 21.06
CA LEU A 330 0.00 7.21 20.76
C LEU A 330 -0.93 7.29 21.98
N ALA A 331 -0.47 6.94 23.17
CA ALA A 331 -1.26 6.97 24.40
C ALA A 331 -1.74 8.39 24.79
N GLN A 332 -0.93 9.43 24.51
CA GLN A 332 -1.33 10.83 24.72
C GLN A 332 -2.55 11.23 23.88
N THR A 333 -2.78 10.55 22.76
CA THR A 333 -3.94 10.78 21.89
C THR A 333 -5.18 10.05 22.39
N SER A 334 -5.04 8.86 22.98
CA SER A 334 -6.17 8.18 23.61
C SER A 334 -6.76 8.98 24.78
N ALA A 335 -5.91 9.69 25.54
CA ALA A 335 -6.36 10.56 26.63
C ALA A 335 -7.13 11.81 26.15
N THR A 336 -6.92 12.24 24.90
CA THR A 336 -7.62 13.40 24.30
C THR A 336 -8.75 12.99 23.34
N ALA A 337 -8.76 11.75 22.86
CA ALA A 337 -9.83 11.17 22.03
C ALA A 337 -11.04 10.65 22.84
N PHE A 338 -10.88 10.41 24.15
CA PHE A 338 -12.01 10.23 25.08
C PHE A 338 -12.55 11.57 25.61
N GLY A 339 -12.67 12.55 24.72
CA GLY A 339 -13.46 13.76 24.93
C GLY A 339 -14.97 13.48 24.90
N SER A 340 -15.44 12.62 25.79
CA SER A 340 -16.81 12.56 26.28
C SER A 340 -16.70 12.56 27.79
N ALA A 341 -16.99 13.70 28.40
CA ALA A 341 -16.96 13.89 29.84
C ALA A 341 -17.67 12.72 30.56
N PRO A 342 -17.14 12.20 31.69
CA PRO A 342 -17.94 11.33 32.53
C PRO A 342 -19.14 12.13 33.02
N ALA A 343 -20.34 11.63 32.73
CA ALA A 343 -21.57 12.13 33.33
C ALA A 343 -21.38 12.22 34.85
N PRO A 344 -21.80 13.32 35.50
CA PRO A 344 -21.67 13.41 36.95
C PRO A 344 -22.49 12.28 37.58
N GLN A 345 -21.80 11.41 38.33
CA GLN A 345 -22.44 10.41 39.16
C GLN A 345 -23.32 11.11 40.19
N ALA A 346 -24.62 10.88 40.11
CA ALA A 346 -25.56 11.31 41.13
C ALA A 346 -25.29 10.55 42.43
N THR A 347 -24.97 11.27 43.49
CA THR A 347 -24.95 10.75 44.86
C THR A 347 -26.38 10.58 45.39
N PRO A 348 -26.65 9.55 46.22
CA PRO A 348 -28.00 9.28 46.72
C PRO A 348 -28.26 10.08 47.99
N SER A 349 -29.32 10.89 48.03
CA SER A 349 -30.00 11.19 49.29
C SER A 349 -31.42 11.75 49.09
N ALA A 350 -32.38 10.94 49.55
CA ALA A 350 -33.63 11.28 50.24
C ALA A 350 -34.37 12.59 49.89
N ALA A 351 -35.51 12.47 49.21
CA ALA A 351 -36.84 12.65 49.81
C ALA A 351 -37.95 12.56 48.73
N MET A 352 -38.74 11.48 48.78
CA MET A 352 -40.16 11.49 48.38
C MET A 352 -40.98 12.16 49.52
N PRO A 353 -42.30 12.49 49.42
CA PRO A 353 -43.35 12.02 48.48
C PRO A 353 -44.25 13.18 47.93
N TRP A 354 -45.18 13.03 46.97
CA TRP A 354 -46.53 12.46 47.15
C TRP A 354 -47.35 12.49 45.83
N ARG A 355 -48.18 11.44 45.65
CA ARG A 355 -49.48 11.28 44.91
C ARG A 355 -49.54 11.58 43.41
N ARG A 356 -49.81 10.57 42.57
CA ARG A 356 -51.11 9.90 42.27
C ARG A 356 -51.99 10.78 41.38
N GLU A 357 -52.10 10.43 40.10
CA GLU A 357 -53.34 9.91 39.50
C GLU A 357 -53.09 9.38 38.07
N GLN A 358 -53.84 8.35 37.70
CA GLN A 358 -53.89 7.75 36.36
C GLN A 358 -54.98 8.42 35.51
N GLN A 359 -54.96 8.08 34.22
CA GLN A 359 -56.05 8.03 33.24
C GLN A 359 -56.31 9.27 32.37
N GLY A 360 -56.50 9.01 31.08
CA GLY A 360 -57.45 9.77 30.25
C GLY A 360 -56.94 10.21 28.88
N SER A 361 -57.24 9.42 27.85
CA SER A 361 -57.39 9.86 26.46
C SER A 361 -58.38 11.03 26.32
N PHE A 362 -58.20 11.94 25.37
CA PHE A 362 -59.22 12.25 24.34
C PHE A 362 -58.73 13.24 23.28
N ALA A 363 -59.39 13.17 22.13
CA ALA A 363 -59.18 13.94 20.92
C ALA A 363 -59.89 15.30 20.90
N ALA A 364 -59.49 16.09 19.90
CA ALA A 364 -60.31 16.98 19.06
C ALA A 364 -60.53 18.45 19.47
N ALA A 365 -60.63 19.21 18.37
CA ALA A 365 -61.26 20.53 18.17
C ALA A 365 -60.42 21.77 18.51
N PHE A 366 -60.01 22.49 17.46
CA PHE A 366 -60.38 23.90 17.32
C PHE A 366 -60.57 24.25 15.84
N ALA A 367 -61.77 24.74 15.54
CA ALA A 367 -62.15 25.35 14.28
C ALA A 367 -62.21 26.88 14.45
N GLY A 368 -61.90 27.62 13.39
CA GLY A 368 -62.10 29.07 13.29
C GLY A 368 -61.77 29.58 11.88
N ALA A 369 -62.81 29.78 11.07
CA ALA A 369 -62.80 30.48 9.76
C ALA A 369 -62.90 32.02 9.98
N PRO A 370 -63.07 32.92 8.96
CA PRO A 370 -63.16 32.74 7.49
C PRO A 370 -62.41 33.82 6.65
N VAL A 371 -62.47 33.73 5.30
CA VAL A 371 -63.00 34.77 4.36
C VAL A 371 -62.65 34.44 2.88
N ALA A 372 -63.69 34.51 2.04
CA ALA A 372 -63.85 34.54 0.56
C ALA A 372 -62.79 35.34 -0.25
N ASN A 373 -62.53 35.23 -1.58
CA ASN A 373 -63.01 34.49 -2.78
C ASN A 373 -61.97 34.82 -3.94
N PRO A 374 -62.28 34.70 -5.25
CA PRO A 374 -61.93 33.64 -6.21
C PRO A 374 -60.85 33.99 -7.27
N GLY A 375 -60.38 32.97 -8.02
CA GLY A 375 -60.14 33.10 -9.47
C GLY A 375 -58.80 32.61 -10.03
N GLY A 376 -58.86 31.77 -11.08
CA GLY A 376 -57.94 31.88 -12.23
C GLY A 376 -56.76 30.89 -12.34
N GLY A 377 -57.00 29.79 -13.07
CA GLY A 377 -56.20 29.24 -14.18
C GLY A 377 -54.66 29.30 -14.23
N PHE A 378 -54.11 28.14 -14.61
CA PHE A 378 -52.83 27.84 -15.30
C PHE A 378 -51.55 27.60 -14.48
N GLY A 379 -50.96 26.42 -14.71
CA GLY A 379 -49.54 26.16 -14.50
C GLY A 379 -49.19 24.88 -13.75
N ARG A 380 -49.15 23.73 -14.45
CA ARG A 380 -48.30 22.58 -14.03
C ARG A 380 -46.83 22.96 -14.21
N PRO A 381 -45.92 22.45 -13.36
CA PRO A 381 -45.11 21.34 -13.83
C PRO A 381 -45.10 20.14 -12.87
N ALA A 382 -44.69 19.02 -13.44
CA ALA A 382 -44.80 17.66 -12.92
C ALA A 382 -43.87 17.40 -11.72
N GLY A 383 -44.47 16.99 -10.60
CA GLY A 383 -43.81 16.20 -9.57
C GLY A 383 -44.43 14.80 -9.58
N VAL A 384 -43.74 13.83 -10.17
CA VAL A 384 -44.13 12.42 -10.10
C VAL A 384 -43.76 11.92 -8.71
N ALA A 385 -44.73 11.92 -7.80
CA ALA A 385 -44.69 11.08 -6.61
C ALA A 385 -44.91 9.64 -7.08
N GLN A 386 -43.82 8.87 -7.24
CA GLN A 386 -43.94 7.43 -7.48
C GLN A 386 -44.37 6.76 -6.18
N THR A 387 -45.62 6.30 -6.19
CA THR A 387 -46.19 5.50 -5.11
C THR A 387 -45.72 4.06 -5.31
N LEU A 388 -45.20 3.43 -4.25
CA LEU A 388 -44.71 2.04 -4.19
C LEU A 388 -45.74 0.95 -4.56
N ALA A 389 -46.92 1.33 -5.06
CA ALA A 389 -48.00 0.44 -5.45
C ALA A 389 -47.86 -0.13 -6.87
N ASP A 390 -47.13 0.55 -7.77
CA ASP A 390 -47.10 0.18 -9.20
C ASP A 390 -46.04 -0.90 -9.54
N TYR A 391 -45.10 -1.22 -8.64
CA TYR A 391 -44.11 -2.29 -8.87
C TYR A 391 -44.65 -3.71 -8.59
N GLY A 392 -45.77 -3.83 -7.87
CA GLY A 392 -46.38 -5.12 -7.55
C GLY A 392 -47.15 -5.76 -8.71
N ALA A 393 -47.52 -4.97 -9.73
CA ALA A 393 -48.35 -5.43 -10.85
C ALA A 393 -47.55 -6.19 -11.93
N LEU A 394 -46.21 -6.16 -11.91
CA LEU A 394 -45.36 -6.80 -12.93
C LEU A 394 -45.00 -8.27 -12.63
N PHE A 395 -45.34 -8.80 -11.45
CA PHE A 395 -45.05 -10.19 -11.05
C PHE A 395 -46.28 -11.03 -10.68
N SER A 396 -47.50 -10.54 -10.97
CA SER A 396 -48.73 -11.30 -10.71
C SER A 396 -49.11 -12.14 -11.94
N THR A 397 -48.41 -13.26 -12.14
CA THR A 397 -48.95 -14.39 -12.91
C THR A 397 -50.01 -15.11 -12.10
N GLU A 398 -51.17 -15.30 -12.73
CA GLU A 398 -52.41 -15.85 -12.20
C GLU A 398 -52.23 -17.12 -11.35
N VAL A 399 -52.70 -17.08 -10.10
CA VAL A 399 -53.25 -18.26 -9.44
C VAL A 399 -54.54 -17.84 -8.72
N THR A 400 -55.66 -18.32 -9.24
CA THR A 400 -56.98 -18.27 -8.62
C THR A 400 -57.01 -19.16 -7.37
N GLY A 401 -57.52 -18.62 -6.26
CA GLY A 401 -57.81 -19.43 -5.07
C GLY A 401 -57.56 -18.65 -3.79
N GLY A 402 -58.64 -18.17 -3.15
CA GLY A 402 -58.58 -17.48 -1.87
C GLY A 402 -58.07 -18.37 -0.74
N ALA A 403 -57.44 -17.75 0.25
CA ALA A 403 -57.19 -18.35 1.56
C ALA A 403 -56.93 -17.28 2.64
N PRO A 404 -57.16 -17.62 3.92
CA PRO A 404 -57.56 -16.70 4.99
C PRO A 404 -56.41 -16.30 5.92
N SER A 405 -56.77 -15.48 6.91
CA SER A 405 -56.02 -15.07 8.11
C SER A 405 -55.02 -16.10 8.66
N LEU A 406 -53.76 -15.67 8.81
CA LEU A 406 -52.67 -16.38 9.45
C LEU A 406 -52.81 -16.33 10.98
N ALA A 407 -53.30 -17.41 11.58
CA ALA A 407 -52.97 -17.78 12.95
C ALA A 407 -51.90 -18.88 12.92
N GLY A 408 -50.85 -18.72 13.73
CA GLY A 408 -49.66 -19.56 13.71
C GLY A 408 -49.93 -21.05 13.90
N SER A 409 -49.31 -21.85 13.04
CA SER A 409 -49.08 -23.28 13.25
C SER A 409 -47.80 -23.65 12.52
N MET A 410 -46.80 -24.13 13.27
CA MET A 410 -45.62 -24.78 12.67
C MET A 410 -46.09 -25.96 11.81
N PRO A 411 -45.59 -26.12 10.57
CA PRO A 411 -45.93 -27.30 9.79
C PRO A 411 -45.30 -28.55 10.42
N PRO A 412 -45.98 -29.70 10.36
CA PRO A 412 -45.43 -30.97 10.83
C PRO A 412 -44.23 -31.38 9.96
N SER A 413 -43.23 -31.99 10.59
CA SER A 413 -42.02 -32.54 9.98
C SER A 413 -42.38 -33.56 8.89
N ARG A 414 -42.23 -33.18 7.63
CA ARG A 414 -42.31 -34.11 6.50
C ARG A 414 -41.00 -34.91 6.47
N PRO A 415 -41.02 -36.26 6.35
CA PRO A 415 -39.79 -37.03 6.19
C PRO A 415 -39.10 -36.58 4.91
N MET A 416 -37.85 -36.14 5.05
CA MET A 416 -37.01 -35.70 3.96
C MET A 416 -36.56 -36.91 3.12
N PRO A 417 -36.67 -36.89 1.78
CA PRO A 417 -35.94 -37.82 0.92
C PRO A 417 -34.45 -37.66 1.22
N SER A 418 -33.80 -38.71 1.72
CA SER A 418 -32.47 -38.63 2.35
C SER A 418 -31.31 -38.40 1.39
N GLU A 419 -31.51 -38.54 0.07
CA GLU A 419 -30.43 -38.50 -0.93
C GLU A 419 -30.35 -37.18 -1.72
N GLU A 420 -31.39 -36.36 -1.74
CA GLU A 420 -31.48 -35.22 -2.68
C GLU A 420 -30.98 -33.88 -2.07
N TYR A 421 -30.81 -33.81 -0.74
CA TYR A 421 -30.45 -32.58 -0.02
C TYR A 421 -29.43 -32.85 1.11
N PRO A 422 -28.13 -33.08 0.81
CA PRO A 422 -27.14 -33.48 1.82
C PRO A 422 -26.90 -32.45 2.92
N LEU A 423 -26.95 -31.14 2.62
CA LEU A 423 -26.88 -30.08 3.65
C LEU A 423 -28.24 -29.76 4.28
N GLY A 424 -29.32 -30.38 3.78
CA GLY A 424 -30.66 -30.21 4.33
C GLY A 424 -31.24 -28.79 4.18
N PHE A 425 -32.18 -28.44 5.06
CA PHE A 425 -32.85 -27.14 5.03
C PHE A 425 -32.45 -26.27 6.23
N ALA A 426 -32.21 -24.99 5.95
CA ALA A 426 -31.88 -23.98 6.95
C ALA A 426 -33.01 -23.81 7.97
N LEU A 427 -32.64 -23.87 9.25
CA LEU A 427 -33.49 -23.64 10.40
C LEU A 427 -33.38 -22.19 10.91
N ALA A 428 -32.15 -21.70 11.04
CA ALA A 428 -31.87 -20.38 11.61
C ALA A 428 -30.44 -19.93 11.29
N GLN A 429 -30.19 -18.63 11.47
CA GLN A 429 -28.86 -18.05 11.48
C GLN A 429 -28.45 -17.73 12.91
N LEU A 430 -27.24 -18.14 13.31
CA LEU A 430 -26.67 -17.92 14.63
C LEU A 430 -25.53 -16.90 14.57
N HIS A 431 -25.64 -15.85 15.39
CA HIS A 431 -24.68 -14.75 15.50
C HIS A 431 -24.28 -14.10 14.17
N GLY A 432 -25.14 -14.14 13.16
CA GLY A 432 -24.87 -13.51 11.87
C GLY A 432 -23.71 -14.14 11.07
N VAL A 433 -23.25 -15.32 11.48
CA VAL A 433 -22.08 -16.02 10.92
C VAL A 433 -22.43 -17.46 10.56
N PHE A 434 -23.13 -18.18 11.44
CA PHE A 434 -23.42 -19.59 11.22
C PHE A 434 -24.83 -19.81 10.69
N ILE A 435 -24.99 -20.70 9.72
CA ILE A 435 -26.28 -21.22 9.31
C ILE A 435 -26.46 -22.57 9.99
N LEU A 436 -27.57 -22.73 10.70
CA LEU A 436 -28.02 -24.00 11.26
C LEU A 436 -28.99 -24.61 10.25
N ALA A 437 -28.73 -25.85 9.82
CA ALA A 437 -29.58 -26.58 8.89
C ALA A 437 -29.85 -28.00 9.41
N GLN A 438 -30.92 -28.61 8.96
CA GLN A 438 -31.29 -29.97 9.33
C GLN A 438 -31.40 -30.85 8.10
N ASN A 439 -30.69 -31.97 8.14
CA ASN A 439 -30.80 -33.06 7.17
C ASN A 439 -31.31 -34.35 7.85
N ALA A 440 -31.39 -35.45 7.11
CA ALA A 440 -31.82 -36.73 7.64
C ALA A 440 -30.90 -37.30 8.74
N GLN A 441 -29.63 -36.88 8.79
CA GLN A 441 -28.64 -37.38 9.74
C GLN A 441 -28.57 -36.59 11.05
N GLY A 442 -29.00 -35.32 11.07
CA GLY A 442 -29.02 -34.48 12.26
C GLY A 442 -28.85 -32.99 11.95
N LEU A 443 -28.10 -32.28 12.79
CA LEU A 443 -27.81 -30.85 12.67
C LEU A 443 -26.56 -30.61 11.82
N VAL A 444 -26.69 -29.77 10.80
CA VAL A 444 -25.59 -29.23 9.99
C VAL A 444 -25.31 -27.81 10.45
N ILE A 445 -24.05 -27.48 10.69
CA ILE A 445 -23.60 -26.13 11.04
C ILE A 445 -22.66 -25.66 9.94
N VAL A 446 -23.01 -24.56 9.28
CA VAL A 446 -22.26 -24.00 8.16
C VAL A 446 -21.69 -22.64 8.53
N ASP A 447 -20.40 -22.42 8.27
CA ASP A 447 -19.78 -21.10 8.27
C ASP A 447 -20.11 -20.38 6.96
N MET A 448 -20.99 -19.39 7.03
CA MET A 448 -21.50 -18.67 5.86
C MET A 448 -20.38 -17.94 5.11
N HIS A 449 -19.39 -17.39 5.82
CA HIS A 449 -18.28 -16.64 5.22
C HIS A 449 -17.39 -17.57 4.42
N ALA A 450 -16.94 -18.64 5.06
CA ALA A 450 -16.08 -19.62 4.43
C ALA A 450 -16.76 -20.29 3.23
N ALA A 451 -18.06 -20.58 3.34
CA ALA A 451 -18.86 -21.13 2.25
C ALA A 451 -18.97 -20.16 1.06
N HIS A 452 -19.33 -18.89 1.32
CA HIS A 452 -19.51 -17.90 0.26
C HIS A 452 -18.20 -17.58 -0.47
N GLU A 453 -17.10 -17.41 0.28
CA GLU A 453 -15.76 -17.23 -0.32
C GLU A 453 -15.39 -18.40 -1.22
N ARG A 454 -15.72 -19.63 -0.81
CA ARG A 454 -15.42 -20.85 -1.57
C ARG A 454 -16.23 -20.93 -2.86
N ILE A 455 -17.53 -20.67 -2.79
CA ILE A 455 -18.42 -20.64 -3.97
C ILE A 455 -17.91 -19.60 -4.97
N LEU A 456 -17.62 -18.39 -4.49
CA LEU A 456 -17.16 -17.30 -5.34
C LEU A 456 -15.80 -17.58 -5.98
N TYR A 457 -14.88 -18.18 -5.22
CA TYR A 457 -13.58 -18.61 -5.72
C TYR A 457 -13.71 -19.58 -6.90
N GLU A 458 -14.52 -20.63 -6.76
CA GLU A 458 -14.71 -21.61 -7.84
C GLU A 458 -15.43 -20.97 -9.04
N GLN A 459 -16.43 -20.12 -8.82
CA GLN A 459 -17.08 -19.38 -9.92
C GLN A 459 -16.12 -18.47 -10.68
N LEU A 460 -15.22 -17.77 -9.98
CA LEU A 460 -14.19 -16.94 -10.61
C LEU A 460 -13.17 -17.79 -11.37
N LYS A 461 -12.81 -18.96 -10.83
CA LYS A 461 -11.89 -19.91 -11.47
C LYS A 461 -12.49 -20.48 -12.74
N ASP A 462 -13.74 -20.92 -12.71
CA ASP A 462 -14.44 -21.44 -13.88
C ASP A 462 -14.63 -20.35 -14.94
N ALA A 463 -14.96 -19.12 -14.51
CA ALA A 463 -15.11 -17.98 -15.42
C ALA A 463 -13.79 -17.60 -16.10
N LEU A 464 -12.67 -17.69 -15.38
CA LEU A 464 -11.33 -17.43 -15.93
C LEU A 464 -10.87 -18.55 -16.86
N ASP A 465 -11.09 -19.81 -16.47
CA ASP A 465 -10.66 -20.99 -17.24
C ASP A 465 -11.47 -21.18 -18.53
N GLY A 466 -12.74 -20.75 -18.51
CA GLY A 466 -13.63 -20.76 -19.67
C GLY A 466 -13.55 -19.51 -20.56
N ASP A 467 -12.65 -18.55 -20.28
CA ASP A 467 -12.59 -17.22 -20.92
C ASP A 467 -13.96 -16.51 -20.99
N ALA A 468 -14.75 -16.72 -19.94
CA ALA A 468 -16.16 -16.30 -19.84
C ALA A 468 -16.37 -15.24 -18.75
N MET A 469 -15.29 -14.54 -18.36
CA MET A 469 -15.31 -13.54 -17.28
C MET A 469 -16.29 -12.40 -17.61
N GLN A 470 -17.47 -12.44 -16.97
CA GLN A 470 -18.48 -11.40 -17.13
C GLN A 470 -18.08 -10.16 -16.33
N VAL A 471 -18.23 -9.00 -16.95
CA VAL A 471 -17.80 -7.72 -16.38
C VAL A 471 -19.02 -6.84 -16.10
N GLN A 472 -19.03 -6.20 -14.93
CA GLN A 472 -20.00 -5.19 -14.56
C GLN A 472 -19.38 -3.80 -14.75
N ALA A 473 -19.92 -3.02 -15.69
CA ALA A 473 -19.58 -1.62 -15.83
C ALA A 473 -20.12 -0.82 -14.62
N MET A 474 -19.29 0.08 -14.10
CA MET A 474 -19.65 0.98 -13.01
C MET A 474 -20.51 2.13 -13.54
N LEU A 475 -21.65 2.39 -12.89
CA LEU A 475 -22.49 3.55 -13.24
C LEU A 475 -21.74 4.88 -13.09
N ILE A 476 -20.88 4.96 -12.07
CA ILE A 476 -19.96 6.06 -11.82
C ILE A 476 -18.57 5.45 -11.63
N PRO A 477 -17.58 5.77 -12.48
CA PRO A 477 -16.23 5.27 -12.31
C PRO A 477 -15.65 5.64 -10.94
N VAL A 478 -15.06 4.67 -10.25
CA VAL A 478 -14.44 4.89 -8.94
C VAL A 478 -13.03 5.42 -9.17
N THR A 479 -12.80 6.68 -8.83
CA THR A 479 -11.48 7.33 -8.99
C THR A 479 -10.68 7.29 -7.70
N PHE A 480 -9.37 7.07 -7.81
CA PHE A 480 -8.48 7.06 -6.67
C PHE A 480 -7.08 7.59 -7.03
N HIS A 481 -6.40 8.16 -6.04
CA HIS A 481 -5.03 8.64 -6.20
C HIS A 481 -4.07 7.46 -6.39
N ALA A 482 -3.26 7.49 -7.43
CA ALA A 482 -2.33 6.43 -7.76
C ALA A 482 -0.89 6.92 -7.78
N ASP A 483 0.04 6.08 -7.36
CA ASP A 483 1.46 6.36 -7.53
C ASP A 483 1.91 6.12 -8.99
N ALA A 484 3.09 6.62 -9.36
CA ALA A 484 3.62 6.47 -10.71
C ALA A 484 3.78 5.01 -11.15
N VAL A 485 4.02 4.09 -10.20
CA VAL A 485 4.20 2.67 -10.45
C VAL A 485 2.86 2.00 -10.73
N GLU A 486 1.80 2.35 -9.99
CA GLU A 486 0.43 1.88 -10.23
C GLU A 486 -0.06 2.32 -11.61
N VAL A 487 0.17 3.59 -11.96
CA VAL A 487 -0.18 4.11 -13.30
C VAL A 487 0.56 3.31 -14.38
N GLY A 488 1.87 3.12 -14.23
CA GLY A 488 2.65 2.31 -15.18
C GLY A 488 2.20 0.85 -15.23
N THR A 489 1.77 0.26 -14.11
CA THR A 489 1.26 -1.12 -14.04
C THR A 489 -0.03 -1.27 -14.83
N VAL A 490 -0.95 -0.30 -14.73
CA VAL A 490 -2.20 -0.28 -15.52
C VAL A 490 -1.89 -0.22 -17.01
N GLU A 491 -0.99 0.68 -17.42
CA GLU A 491 -0.63 0.86 -18.83
C GLU A 491 0.08 -0.37 -19.40
N GLU A 492 1.01 -0.96 -18.65
CA GLU A 492 1.83 -2.11 -19.09
C GLU A 492 1.04 -3.42 -19.14
N HIS A 493 0.02 -3.58 -18.28
CA HIS A 493 -0.70 -4.84 -18.10
C HIS A 493 -2.21 -4.73 -18.36
N ALA A 494 -2.64 -3.76 -19.16
CA ALA A 494 -4.06 -3.55 -19.49
C ALA A 494 -4.76 -4.83 -20.00
N ALA A 495 -4.09 -5.62 -20.86
CA ALA A 495 -4.65 -6.87 -21.37
C ALA A 495 -4.88 -7.91 -20.24
N THR A 496 -3.92 -8.06 -19.32
CA THR A 496 -4.06 -8.95 -18.17
C THR A 496 -5.21 -8.51 -17.26
N LEU A 497 -5.34 -7.20 -17.02
CA LEU A 497 -6.43 -6.64 -16.22
C LEU A 497 -7.80 -6.93 -16.87
N GLN A 498 -7.90 -6.79 -18.19
CA GLN A 498 -9.11 -7.13 -18.94
C GLN A 498 -9.47 -8.62 -18.83
N THR A 499 -8.49 -9.53 -18.94
CA THR A 499 -8.71 -10.97 -18.73
C THR A 499 -9.22 -11.29 -17.32
N LEU A 500 -8.74 -10.54 -16.32
CA LEU A 500 -9.22 -10.64 -14.94
C LEU A 500 -10.58 -9.95 -14.72
N GLY A 501 -11.17 -9.33 -15.74
CA GLY A 501 -12.46 -8.66 -15.70
C GLY A 501 -12.43 -7.22 -15.16
N PHE A 502 -11.26 -6.57 -15.14
CA PHE A 502 -11.09 -5.19 -14.71
C PHE A 502 -10.87 -4.24 -15.91
N ASP A 503 -11.60 -3.13 -15.92
CA ASP A 503 -11.29 -1.97 -16.76
C ASP A 503 -10.84 -0.81 -15.87
N ILE A 504 -9.55 -0.51 -15.90
CA ILE A 504 -8.92 0.56 -15.13
C ILE A 504 -8.30 1.54 -16.11
N ALA A 505 -8.77 2.79 -16.07
CA ALA A 505 -8.29 3.86 -16.94
C ALA A 505 -7.39 4.84 -16.19
N VAL A 506 -6.33 5.30 -16.87
CA VAL A 506 -5.51 6.42 -16.39
C VAL A 506 -6.21 7.74 -16.71
N LEU A 507 -6.51 8.54 -15.68
CA LEU A 507 -7.08 9.88 -15.87
C LEU A 507 -6.01 10.97 -15.81
N SER A 508 -5.00 10.79 -14.96
CA SER A 508 -3.88 11.71 -14.79
C SER A 508 -2.64 10.94 -14.30
N PRO A 509 -1.44 11.57 -14.27
CA PRO A 509 -0.23 10.96 -13.71
C PRO A 509 -0.34 10.47 -12.26
N HIS A 510 -1.37 10.92 -11.53
CA HIS A 510 -1.61 10.55 -10.14
C HIS A 510 -3.05 10.07 -9.89
N THR A 511 -3.79 9.71 -10.94
CA THR A 511 -5.21 9.33 -10.80
C THR A 511 -5.61 8.21 -11.74
N LEU A 512 -6.13 7.14 -11.16
CA LEU A 512 -6.74 6.02 -11.87
C LEU A 512 -8.26 6.02 -11.67
N ALA A 513 -8.98 5.39 -12.59
CA ALA A 513 -10.43 5.20 -12.52
C ALA A 513 -10.80 3.76 -12.83
N VAL A 514 -11.48 3.08 -11.90
CA VAL A 514 -12.09 1.78 -12.15
C VAL A 514 -13.42 2.00 -12.86
N ARG A 515 -13.50 1.60 -14.12
CA ARG A 515 -14.70 1.69 -14.96
C ARG A 515 -15.51 0.42 -14.94
N ALA A 516 -14.85 -0.73 -14.69
CA ALA A 516 -15.54 -2.00 -14.62
C ALA A 516 -14.79 -3.00 -13.72
N VAL A 517 -15.55 -3.92 -13.12
CA VAL A 517 -15.06 -5.01 -12.25
C VAL A 517 -15.74 -6.32 -12.65
N PRO A 518 -15.22 -7.50 -12.26
CA PRO A 518 -15.92 -8.77 -12.47
C PRO A 518 -17.34 -8.73 -11.89
N ALA A 519 -18.33 -9.23 -12.64
CA ALA A 519 -19.75 -9.16 -12.24
C ALA A 519 -20.03 -9.93 -10.93
N LEU A 520 -19.23 -10.97 -10.67
CA LEU A 520 -19.23 -11.73 -9.42
C LEU A 520 -18.78 -10.89 -8.22
N LEU A 521 -18.00 -9.82 -8.46
CA LEU A 521 -17.45 -8.90 -7.45
C LEU A 521 -18.16 -7.54 -7.44
N ARG A 522 -19.32 -7.40 -8.08
CA ARG A 522 -20.02 -6.10 -8.24
C ARG A 522 -20.32 -5.34 -6.94
N ASN A 523 -20.43 -6.05 -5.82
CA ASN A 523 -20.76 -5.48 -4.51
C ASN A 523 -19.52 -5.23 -3.64
N ALA A 524 -18.33 -5.59 -4.11
CA ALA A 524 -17.08 -5.38 -3.40
C ALA A 524 -16.57 -3.94 -3.60
N ASP A 525 -15.66 -3.51 -2.73
CA ASP A 525 -15.02 -2.20 -2.88
C ASP A 525 -14.07 -2.19 -4.08
N ALA A 526 -14.50 -1.56 -5.16
CA ALA A 526 -13.80 -1.54 -6.45
C ALA A 526 -12.38 -0.95 -6.33
N GLN A 527 -12.18 0.05 -5.47
CA GLN A 527 -10.86 0.66 -5.26
C GLN A 527 -9.90 -0.33 -4.60
N SER A 528 -10.30 -0.98 -3.50
CA SER A 528 -9.45 -1.97 -2.83
C SER A 528 -9.12 -3.13 -3.77
N LEU A 529 -10.12 -3.68 -4.46
CA LEU A 529 -9.94 -4.73 -5.45
C LEU A 529 -8.91 -4.37 -6.52
N ALA A 530 -9.08 -3.19 -7.15
CA ALA A 530 -8.16 -2.73 -8.18
C ALA A 530 -6.72 -2.62 -7.63
N ARG A 531 -6.54 -2.13 -6.40
CA ARG A 531 -5.22 -1.99 -5.79
C ARG A 531 -4.56 -3.32 -5.46
N ASP A 532 -5.32 -4.31 -5.00
CA ASP A 532 -4.79 -5.64 -4.69
C ASP A 532 -4.39 -6.38 -5.98
N VAL A 533 -5.20 -6.30 -7.03
CA VAL A 533 -4.86 -6.84 -8.36
C VAL A 533 -3.62 -6.15 -8.93
N LEU A 534 -3.53 -4.82 -8.86
CA LEU A 534 -2.36 -4.09 -9.33
C LEU A 534 -1.10 -4.43 -8.55
N ARG A 535 -1.20 -4.70 -7.23
CA ARG A 535 -0.07 -5.16 -6.43
C ARG A 535 0.45 -6.50 -6.94
N ASP A 536 -0.44 -7.46 -7.12
CA ASP A 536 -0.08 -8.83 -7.49
C ASP A 536 0.48 -8.87 -8.92
N VAL A 537 -0.15 -8.14 -9.86
CA VAL A 537 0.34 -7.96 -11.24
C VAL A 537 1.72 -7.32 -11.26
N ARG A 538 1.98 -6.32 -10.40
CA ARG A 538 3.30 -5.68 -10.29
C ARG A 538 4.37 -6.61 -9.72
N GLU A 539 4.02 -7.39 -8.70
CA GLU A 539 4.99 -8.23 -7.96
C GLU A 539 5.47 -9.40 -8.81
N PHE A 540 4.56 -10.09 -9.49
CA PHE A 540 4.91 -11.31 -10.24
C PHE A 540 4.99 -11.08 -11.76
N GLY A 541 4.43 -9.98 -12.27
CA GLY A 541 4.30 -9.67 -13.70
C GLY A 541 3.06 -10.33 -14.33
N GLY A 542 2.39 -9.62 -15.25
CA GLY A 542 1.07 -10.02 -15.77
C GLY A 542 0.95 -11.47 -16.27
N SER A 543 1.93 -11.97 -17.05
CA SER A 543 1.90 -13.35 -17.56
C SER A 543 2.13 -14.42 -16.48
N ARG A 544 2.98 -14.13 -15.47
CA ARG A 544 3.24 -15.10 -14.39
C ARG A 544 2.11 -15.11 -13.37
N VAL A 545 1.45 -13.97 -13.14
CA VAL A 545 0.25 -13.92 -12.29
C VAL A 545 -0.83 -14.86 -12.79
N LEU A 546 -1.10 -14.87 -14.10
CA LEU A 546 -2.14 -15.72 -14.68
C LEU A 546 -1.77 -17.21 -14.73
N LEU A 547 -0.47 -17.57 -14.75
CA LEU A 547 -0.02 -18.96 -14.90
C LEU A 547 0.39 -19.61 -13.58
N GLU A 548 1.17 -18.91 -12.76
CA GLU A 548 1.84 -19.46 -11.56
C GLU A 548 1.10 -19.08 -10.27
N GLN A 549 0.45 -17.91 -10.23
CA GLN A 549 -0.21 -17.36 -9.03
C GLN A 549 -1.73 -17.23 -9.16
N ARG A 550 -2.31 -17.84 -10.19
CA ARG A 550 -3.74 -17.76 -10.51
C ARG A 550 -4.64 -18.08 -9.32
N ASN A 551 -4.40 -19.22 -8.69
CA ASN A 551 -5.24 -19.70 -7.60
C ASN A 551 -5.12 -18.82 -6.34
N ALA A 552 -3.94 -18.25 -6.09
CA ALA A 552 -3.74 -17.33 -4.96
C ALA A 552 -4.47 -16.00 -5.21
N LEU A 553 -4.32 -15.42 -6.41
CA LEU A 553 -5.01 -14.19 -6.81
C LEU A 553 -6.53 -14.34 -6.73
N LEU A 554 -7.09 -15.41 -7.29
CA LEU A 554 -8.53 -15.68 -7.23
C LEU A 554 -9.02 -15.88 -5.79
N GLY A 555 -8.19 -16.49 -4.95
CA GLY A 555 -8.45 -16.62 -3.51
C GLY A 555 -8.59 -15.26 -2.84
N THR A 556 -7.64 -14.36 -3.07
CA THR A 556 -7.67 -12.97 -2.59
C THR A 556 -8.92 -12.25 -3.08
N LEU A 557 -9.21 -12.30 -4.38
CA LEU A 557 -10.38 -11.66 -4.98
C LEU A 557 -11.70 -12.13 -4.36
N ALA A 558 -11.83 -13.43 -4.09
CA ALA A 558 -13.02 -13.98 -3.45
C ALA A 558 -13.23 -13.46 -2.02
N CYS A 559 -12.15 -13.22 -1.27
CA CYS A 559 -12.20 -12.67 0.09
C CYS A 559 -12.69 -11.22 0.15
N HIS A 560 -12.61 -10.46 -0.95
CA HIS A 560 -13.01 -9.05 -1.00
C HIS A 560 -14.52 -8.83 -1.21
N THR A 561 -15.31 -9.89 -1.45
CA THR A 561 -16.74 -9.75 -1.29
C THR A 561 -17.06 -9.61 0.18
N ALA A 562 -17.35 -8.36 0.57
CA ALA A 562 -17.89 -8.04 1.86
C ALA A 562 -19.31 -8.64 2.01
N VAL A 563 -19.40 -9.97 2.16
CA VAL A 563 -20.49 -10.55 2.93
C VAL A 563 -20.25 -10.06 4.34
N ARG A 564 -20.90 -8.94 4.66
CA ARG A 564 -20.94 -8.33 5.99
C ARG A 564 -21.12 -9.47 6.99
N ALA A 565 -20.07 -9.78 7.76
CA ALA A 565 -20.27 -10.49 9.01
C ALA A 565 -21.39 -9.74 9.73
N ASN A 566 -22.48 -10.45 10.06
CA ASN A 566 -23.74 -9.91 10.59
C ASN A 566 -24.83 -9.44 9.60
N ARG A 567 -24.82 -9.83 8.33
CA ARG A 567 -26.06 -9.75 7.53
C ARG A 567 -27.01 -10.87 7.93
N ASN A 568 -28.21 -10.51 8.38
CA ASN A 568 -29.28 -11.47 8.60
C ASN A 568 -29.83 -11.96 7.25
N LEU A 569 -29.68 -13.25 6.95
CA LEU A 569 -30.23 -13.91 5.78
C LEU A 569 -31.64 -14.44 6.08
N ALA A 570 -32.54 -14.30 5.12
CA ALA A 570 -33.83 -14.99 5.19
C ALA A 570 -33.66 -16.49 4.95
N ILE A 571 -34.59 -17.32 5.45
CA ILE A 571 -34.57 -18.78 5.25
C ILE A 571 -34.41 -19.20 3.77
N PRO A 572 -35.10 -18.56 2.80
CA PRO A 572 -34.87 -18.86 1.39
C PRO A 572 -33.45 -18.54 0.90
N GLU A 573 -32.84 -17.44 1.38
CA GLU A 573 -31.46 -17.07 1.03
C GLU A 573 -30.45 -18.07 1.60
N MET A 574 -30.65 -18.51 2.84
CA MET A 574 -29.82 -19.55 3.46
C MET A 574 -29.92 -20.86 2.69
N ASN A 575 -31.14 -21.29 2.34
CA ASN A 575 -31.33 -22.50 1.53
C ASN A 575 -30.69 -22.39 0.15
N ALA A 576 -30.76 -21.22 -0.49
CA ALA A 576 -30.08 -20.99 -1.76
C ALA A 576 -28.56 -21.14 -1.63
N LEU A 577 -27.97 -20.62 -0.56
CA LEU A 577 -26.54 -20.80 -0.28
C LEU A 577 -26.20 -22.29 -0.07
N LEU A 578 -27.00 -23.03 0.70
CA LEU A 578 -26.80 -24.48 0.88
C LEU A 578 -26.84 -25.22 -0.47
N ARG A 579 -27.82 -24.89 -1.34
CA ARG A 579 -27.88 -25.47 -2.69
C ARG A 579 -26.67 -25.11 -3.55
N GLN A 580 -26.12 -23.90 -3.40
CA GLN A 580 -24.90 -23.50 -4.11
C GLN A 580 -23.68 -24.28 -3.62
N MET A 581 -23.54 -24.46 -2.30
CA MET A 581 -22.45 -25.25 -1.72
C MET A 581 -22.43 -26.67 -2.25
N GLU A 582 -23.59 -27.34 -2.31
CA GLU A 582 -23.67 -28.73 -2.79
C GLU A 582 -23.31 -28.89 -4.26
N ASN A 583 -23.51 -27.84 -5.06
CA ASN A 583 -23.12 -27.80 -6.46
C ASN A 583 -21.69 -27.26 -6.69
N THR A 584 -20.97 -26.91 -5.62
CA THR A 584 -19.61 -26.34 -5.69
C THR A 584 -18.56 -27.42 -5.39
N GLU A 585 -17.58 -27.56 -6.26
CA GLU A 585 -16.49 -28.53 -6.05
C GLU A 585 -15.68 -28.23 -4.78
N ARG A 586 -15.48 -29.27 -3.96
CA ARG A 586 -14.73 -29.19 -2.69
C ARG A 586 -15.24 -28.06 -1.79
N ALA A 587 -16.56 -27.92 -1.70
CA ALA A 587 -17.19 -26.95 -0.83
C ALA A 587 -16.83 -27.17 0.64
N ASP A 588 -16.43 -28.39 1.05
CA ASP A 588 -16.16 -28.80 2.43
C ASP A 588 -14.98 -28.08 3.11
N GLN A 589 -14.08 -27.48 2.33
CA GLN A 589 -12.90 -26.77 2.84
C GLN A 589 -12.80 -25.38 2.23
N CYS A 590 -12.47 -24.39 3.05
CA CYS A 590 -12.18 -23.05 2.58
C CYS A 590 -10.81 -22.99 1.90
N ASN A 591 -10.49 -21.87 1.27
CA ASN A 591 -9.21 -21.65 0.57
C ASN A 591 -7.97 -21.73 1.50
N HIS A 592 -8.19 -21.73 2.82
CA HIS A 592 -7.17 -21.85 3.86
C HIS A 592 -7.17 -23.23 4.58
N GLY A 593 -7.97 -24.19 4.11
CA GLY A 593 -8.04 -25.55 4.65
C GLY A 593 -8.89 -25.73 5.91
N ARG A 594 -9.66 -24.72 6.32
CA ARG A 594 -10.65 -24.85 7.42
C ARG A 594 -11.95 -25.46 6.88
N PRO A 595 -12.69 -26.26 7.67
CA PRO A 595 -13.98 -26.78 7.24
C PRO A 595 -14.99 -25.65 7.05
N THR A 596 -15.80 -25.70 5.99
CA THR A 596 -16.91 -24.75 5.76
C THR A 596 -18.20 -25.19 6.43
N TRP A 597 -18.33 -26.47 6.76
CA TRP A 597 -19.46 -27.01 7.51
C TRP A 597 -19.06 -28.22 8.35
N VAL A 598 -19.88 -28.53 9.36
CA VAL A 598 -19.74 -29.72 10.21
C VAL A 598 -21.12 -30.35 10.45
N GLN A 599 -21.14 -31.67 10.65
CA GLN A 599 -22.34 -32.44 11.00
C GLN A 599 -22.30 -32.88 12.45
N LEU A 600 -23.41 -32.69 13.16
CA LEU A 600 -23.72 -33.35 14.42
C LEU A 600 -24.86 -34.35 14.16
N GLY A 601 -24.53 -35.64 14.21
CA GLY A 601 -25.52 -36.70 14.02
C GLY A 601 -26.49 -36.81 15.21
N HIS A 602 -27.63 -37.47 15.02
CA HIS A 602 -28.59 -37.72 16.11
C HIS A 602 -27.93 -38.32 17.36
N GLY A 603 -27.05 -39.32 17.19
CA GLY A 603 -26.34 -39.94 18.32
C GLY A 603 -25.36 -39.01 19.04
N ASP A 604 -24.78 -38.03 18.35
CA ASP A 604 -23.89 -37.05 18.99
C ASP A 604 -24.68 -36.00 19.76
N LEU A 605 -25.85 -35.61 19.25
CA LEU A 605 -26.80 -34.77 19.97
C LEU A 605 -27.33 -35.48 21.23
N ASP A 606 -27.67 -36.77 21.15
CA ASP A 606 -28.14 -37.55 22.30
C ASP A 606 -27.09 -37.65 23.41
N LYS A 607 -25.80 -37.84 23.05
CA LYS A 607 -24.68 -37.86 24.00
C LYS A 607 -24.55 -36.56 24.78
N LEU A 608 -24.79 -35.41 24.18
CA LEU A 608 -24.72 -34.11 24.87
C LEU A 608 -25.70 -34.02 26.05
N PHE A 609 -26.78 -34.80 26.02
CA PHE A 609 -27.81 -34.83 27.06
C PHE A 609 -27.89 -36.16 27.81
N MET A 610 -26.87 -37.03 27.67
CA MET A 610 -26.82 -38.35 28.30
C MET A 610 -28.09 -39.20 28.05
N ARG A 611 -28.73 -39.03 26.88
CA ARG A 611 -29.90 -39.83 26.51
C ARG A 611 -29.45 -41.23 26.05
N GLY A 612 -30.04 -42.27 26.63
CA GLY A 612 -29.72 -43.68 26.32
C GLY A 612 -28.66 -44.32 27.22
N GLN A 613 -28.32 -43.70 28.37
CA GLN A 613 -27.60 -44.32 29.49
C GLN A 613 -28.55 -44.63 30.65
#